data_AF-A0A2G2CBQ0-F1
#
_entry.id   AF-A0A2G2CBQ0-F1
#
_cell.length_a   1.000
_cell.length_b   1.000
_cell.length_c   1.000
_cell.angle_alpha   90.00
_cell.angle_beta   90.00
_cell.angle_gamma   90.00
#
_symmetry.space_group_name_H-M   'P 1'
#
loop_
_entity.id
_entity.type
_entity.pdbx_description
1 polymer ?
#
loop_
_entity_poly.entity_id
_entity_poly.type
_entity_poly.pdbx_seq_one_letter_code
_entity_poly.pdbx_strand_id
1 'polypeptide(L)'
;YAGQDKDIQTTSLLVAAYTTTAMDDDTAYTLTKTFWESRDRLAASAKWWAGVNEGLMENITTEIHPGALRYYQEAGISVPDANK
;
A
#
# COMPACT_ATOMS: atom_id res chain seq x y z
N TYR A 1 -14.28 8.05 -19.94
CA TYR A 1 -14.07 8.43 -21.35
C TYR A 1 -15.39 8.94 -21.90
N ALA A 2 -15.39 10.01 -22.70
CA ALA A 2 -16.64 10.49 -23.29
C ALA A 2 -17.28 9.35 -24.11
N GLY A 3 -18.52 8.99 -23.79
CA GLY A 3 -19.27 7.93 -24.47
C GLY A 3 -18.90 6.49 -24.12
N GLN A 4 -18.18 6.25 -23.01
CA GLN A 4 -18.01 4.89 -22.48
C GLN A 4 -18.93 4.66 -21.28
N ASP A 5 -20.01 3.93 -21.53
CA ASP A 5 -21.11 3.72 -20.58
C ASP A 5 -21.20 2.27 -20.10
N LYS A 6 -20.25 1.42 -20.54
CA LYS A 6 -20.15 0.00 -20.17
C LYS A 6 -18.83 -0.26 -19.47
N ASP A 7 -18.81 -1.29 -18.64
CA ASP A 7 -17.58 -1.76 -18.02
C ASP A 7 -16.60 -2.27 -19.09
N ILE A 8 -15.31 -1.99 -18.90
CA ILE A 8 -14.24 -2.55 -19.71
C ILE A 8 -13.58 -3.66 -18.90
N GLN A 9 -13.77 -4.91 -19.36
CA GLN A 9 -13.04 -6.04 -18.80
C GLN A 9 -11.61 -6.00 -19.33
N THR A 10 -10.65 -5.78 -18.44
CA THR A 10 -9.23 -5.69 -18.75
C THR A 10 -8.41 -6.40 -17.68
N THR A 11 -7.14 -6.61 -17.94
CA THR A 11 -6.19 -7.09 -16.95
C THR A 11 -5.64 -5.94 -16.11
N SER A 12 -5.18 -6.29 -14.91
CA SER A 12 -4.47 -5.39 -14.00
C SER A 12 -3.20 -6.09 -13.49
N LEU A 13 -2.25 -5.30 -13.00
CA LEU A 13 -1.06 -5.78 -12.32
C LEU A 13 -1.02 -5.21 -10.90
N LEU A 14 -0.54 -6.03 -9.98
CA LEU A 14 -0.34 -5.64 -8.60
C LEU A 14 0.87 -4.71 -8.50
N VAL A 15 0.72 -3.61 -7.78
CA VAL A 15 1.79 -2.66 -7.51
C VAL A 15 2.09 -2.69 -6.02
N ALA A 16 3.35 -2.95 -5.67
CA ALA A 16 3.84 -2.94 -4.30
C ALA A 16 5.13 -2.11 -4.21
N ALA A 17 5.34 -1.45 -3.07
CA ALA A 17 6.59 -0.79 -2.75
C ALA A 17 7.48 -1.76 -1.97
N TYR A 18 8.70 -1.98 -2.46
CA TYR A 18 9.66 -2.91 -1.87
C TYR A 18 10.82 -2.16 -1.22
N THR A 19 11.43 -2.81 -0.24
CA THR A 19 12.67 -2.39 0.42
C THR A 19 13.64 -3.57 0.52
N THR A 20 14.83 -3.35 1.07
CA THR A 20 15.81 -4.38 1.36
C THR A 20 15.78 -4.75 2.84
N THR A 21 16.30 -5.93 3.18
CA THR A 21 16.50 -6.38 4.56
C THR A 21 17.60 -5.61 5.29
N ALA A 22 18.33 -4.73 4.61
CA ALA A 22 19.36 -3.88 5.20
C ALA A 22 18.83 -2.50 5.63
N MET A 23 17.57 -2.16 5.29
CA MET A 23 16.93 -0.97 5.80
C MET A 23 16.70 -1.14 7.30
N ASP A 24 16.92 -0.08 8.09
CA ASP A 24 16.62 -0.12 9.51
C ASP A 24 15.12 0.04 9.77
N ASP A 25 14.66 -0.47 10.92
CA ASP A 25 13.25 -0.50 11.28
C ASP A 25 12.63 0.89 11.40
N ASP A 26 13.37 1.88 11.88
CA ASP A 26 12.82 3.23 12.08
C ASP A 26 12.67 3.98 10.75
N THR A 27 13.60 3.79 9.82
CA THR A 27 13.47 4.26 8.44
C THR A 27 12.27 3.61 7.76
N ALA A 28 12.13 2.28 7.85
CA ALA A 28 11.01 1.56 7.24
C ALA A 28 9.66 2.03 7.83
N TYR A 29 9.55 2.14 9.15
CA TYR A 29 8.37 2.65 9.84
C TYR A 29 8.03 4.08 9.38
N THR A 30 9.04 4.96 9.36
CA THR A 30 8.84 6.37 9.00
C THR A 30 8.38 6.52 7.56
N LEU A 31 8.95 5.76 6.63
CA LEU A 31 8.53 5.75 5.23
C LEU A 31 7.10 5.25 5.08
N THR A 32 6.74 4.13 5.70
CA THR A 32 5.38 3.58 5.66
C THR A 32 4.38 4.57 6.23
N LYS A 33 4.65 5.12 7.41
CA LYS A 33 3.79 6.12 8.05
C LYS A 33 3.60 7.36 7.18
N THR A 34 4.69 7.92 6.68
CA THR A 34 4.64 9.12 5.83
C THR A 34 3.83 8.88 4.56
N PHE A 35 3.96 7.70 3.96
CA PHE A 35 3.15 7.33 2.80
C PHE A 35 1.64 7.37 3.12
N TRP A 36 1.21 6.66 4.15
CA TRP A 36 -0.21 6.57 4.50
C TRP A 36 -0.80 7.89 4.97
N GLU A 37 -0.07 8.66 5.79
CA GLU A 37 -0.52 9.98 6.26
C GLU A 37 -0.60 11.01 5.12
N SER A 38 0.20 10.85 4.07
CA SER A 38 0.17 11.75 2.90
C SER A 38 -0.74 11.27 1.77
N ARG A 39 -1.35 10.07 1.89
CA ARG A 39 -2.16 9.44 0.84
C ARG A 39 -3.30 10.34 0.35
N ASP A 40 -4.03 10.99 1.24
CA ASP A 40 -5.14 11.86 0.84
C ASP A 40 -4.66 13.09 0.07
N ARG A 41 -3.48 13.63 0.41
CA ARG A 41 -2.83 14.71 -0.35
C ARG A 41 -2.42 14.22 -1.75
N LEU A 42 -1.93 12.99 -1.86
CA LEU A 42 -1.62 12.36 -3.15
C LEU A 42 -2.89 12.12 -3.98
N ALA A 43 -3.99 11.70 -3.36
CA ALA A 43 -5.29 11.51 -4.01
C ALA A 43 -5.86 12.83 -4.55
N ALA A 44 -5.61 13.94 -3.86
CA ALA A 44 -5.98 15.28 -4.33
C ALA A 44 -5.19 15.73 -5.58
N SER A 45 -3.91 15.32 -5.71
CA SER A 45 -3.09 15.65 -6.88
C SER A 45 -3.31 14.70 -8.06
N ALA A 46 -3.46 13.41 -7.79
CA ALA A 46 -3.77 12.40 -8.79
C ALA A 46 -4.76 11.37 -8.24
N LYS A 47 -5.98 11.36 -8.80
CA LYS A 47 -7.12 10.59 -8.28
C LYS A 47 -6.88 9.09 -8.13
N TRP A 48 -5.94 8.51 -8.89
CA TRP A 48 -5.64 7.09 -8.81
C TRP A 48 -5.11 6.66 -7.43
N TRP A 49 -4.47 7.56 -6.68
CA TRP A 49 -4.00 7.28 -5.32
C TRP A 49 -5.15 7.00 -4.34
N ALA A 50 -6.38 7.46 -4.64
CA ALA A 50 -7.55 7.09 -3.85
C ALA A 50 -7.87 5.58 -3.94
N GLY A 51 -7.40 4.90 -4.98
CA GLY A 51 -7.51 3.45 -5.13
C GLY A 51 -6.56 2.66 -4.24
N VAL A 52 -5.48 3.28 -3.74
CA VAL A 52 -4.56 2.61 -2.81
C VAL A 52 -5.18 2.63 -1.41
N ASN A 53 -5.49 1.45 -0.90
CA ASN A 53 -6.17 1.27 0.39
C ASN A 53 -5.74 -0.04 1.07
N GLU A 54 -6.12 -0.19 2.33
CA GLU A 54 -5.73 -1.31 3.20
C GLU A 54 -6.17 -2.69 2.67
N GLY A 55 -7.26 -2.77 1.91
CA GLY A 55 -7.70 -4.03 1.29
C GLY A 55 -6.68 -4.60 0.32
N LEU A 56 -5.76 -3.78 -0.20
CA LEU A 56 -4.70 -4.25 -1.09
C LEU A 56 -3.62 -5.06 -0.37
N MET A 57 -3.60 -5.11 0.97
CA MET A 57 -2.63 -5.89 1.73
C MET A 57 -2.70 -7.39 1.41
N GLU A 58 -3.86 -7.90 0.97
CA GLU A 58 -4.02 -9.29 0.50
C GLU A 58 -3.16 -9.64 -0.72
N ASN A 59 -2.72 -8.62 -1.47
CA ASN A 59 -1.94 -8.79 -2.69
C ASN A 59 -0.43 -8.86 -2.43
N ILE A 60 0.01 -8.66 -1.18
CA ILE A 60 1.41 -8.78 -0.80
C ILE A 60 1.72 -10.25 -0.57
N THR A 61 2.68 -10.79 -1.32
CA THR A 61 3.04 -12.22 -1.29
C THR A 61 4.38 -12.49 -0.61
N THR A 62 5.03 -11.44 -0.11
CA THR A 62 6.35 -11.48 0.51
C THR A 62 6.27 -11.04 1.97
N GLU A 63 7.31 -11.33 2.74
CA GLU A 63 7.45 -10.83 4.12
C GLU A 63 7.46 -9.30 4.14
N ILE A 64 6.79 -8.73 5.15
CA ILE A 64 6.76 -7.30 5.41
C ILE A 64 7.91 -6.94 6.33
N HIS A 65 8.62 -5.86 6.00
CA HIS A 65 9.69 -5.34 6.85
C HIS A 65 9.20 -5.07 8.28
N PRO A 66 9.95 -5.42 9.35
CA PRO A 66 9.48 -5.28 10.73
C PRO A 66 9.05 -3.84 11.11
N GLY A 67 9.83 -2.84 10.70
CA GLY A 67 9.42 -1.43 10.82
C GLY A 67 8.07 -1.07 10.16
N ALA A 68 7.78 -1.59 8.97
CA ALA A 68 6.49 -1.36 8.31
C ALA A 68 5.36 -2.14 9.00
N LEU A 69 5.64 -3.38 9.45
CA LEU A 69 4.70 -4.20 10.22
C LEU A 69 4.28 -3.50 11.52
N ARG A 70 5.23 -2.87 12.23
CA ARG A 70 4.95 -2.03 13.41
C ARG A 70 3.92 -0.95 13.11
N TYR A 71 4.08 -0.22 12.00
CA TYR A 71 3.10 0.79 11.58
C TYR A 71 1.72 0.19 11.31
N TYR A 72 1.65 -0.90 10.53
CA TYR A 72 0.37 -1.52 10.18
C TYR A 72 -0.39 -2.01 11.42
N GLN A 73 0.32 -2.59 12.39
CA GLN A 73 -0.26 -2.99 13.68
C GLN A 73 -0.80 -1.80 14.47
N GLU A 74 -0.04 -0.71 14.58
CA GLU A 74 -0.48 0.52 15.27
C GLU A 74 -1.68 1.18 14.59
N ALA A 75 -1.73 1.15 13.26
CA ALA A 75 -2.82 1.70 12.46
C ALA A 75 -4.07 0.80 12.42
N GLY A 76 -4.01 -0.41 13.01
CA GLY A 76 -5.11 -1.38 12.98
C GLY A 76 -5.32 -2.04 11.62
N ILE A 77 -4.32 -1.98 10.74
CA ILE A 77 -4.34 -2.55 9.39
C ILE A 77 -3.97 -4.03 9.49
N SER A 78 -4.86 -4.90 9.03
CA SER A 78 -4.63 -6.35 9.06
C SER A 78 -3.57 -6.75 8.03
N VAL A 79 -2.56 -7.51 8.48
CA VAL A 79 -1.53 -8.14 7.66
C VAL A 79 -1.75 -9.65 7.69
N PRO A 80 -1.77 -10.36 6.55
CA PRO A 80 -1.90 -11.82 6.55
C PRO A 80 -0.75 -12.48 7.30
N ASP A 81 -1.04 -13.54 8.08
CA ASP A 81 -0.03 -14.18 8.94
C ASP A 81 1.18 -14.72 8.16
N ALA A 82 0.99 -15.13 6.91
CA ALA A 82 2.06 -15.60 6.04
C ALA A 82 3.07 -14.52 5.62
N ASN A 83 2.75 -13.24 5.86
CA ASN A 83 3.55 -12.08 5.48
C ASN A 83 4.14 -11.33 6.67
N LYS A 84 3.83 -11.75 7.90
CA LYS A 84 4.34 -11.12 9.12
C LYS A 84 5.79 -11.50 9.40
#